data_AF-M3H2W8-F1
#
_entry.id   AF-M3H2W8-F1
#
_cell.length_a   1.000
_cell.length_b   1.000
_cell.length_c   1.000
_cell.angle_alpha   90.00
_cell.angle_beta   90.00
_cell.angle_gamma   90.00
#
_symmetry.space_group_name_H-M   'P 1'
#
loop_
_entity.id
_entity.type
_entity.pdbx_description
1 polymer ?
#
loop_
_entity_poly.entity_id
_entity_poly.type
_entity_poly.pdbx_seq_one_letter_code
_entity_poly.pdbx_strand_id
1 'polypeptide(L)'
;MTQQRCEYIAEKILGANKKIQYGKTWLHVPDKEFEPPFEWEFPDGRIVNSKTDFESLPEWVGSICGVVLPLLSEKDWNISFLYNGHVSLEDSTGWAILDIRTGPLATVLIDAHIKISGE
;
A
#
# COMPACT_ATOMS: atom_id res chain seq x y z
N MET A 1 2.19 5.50 -9.84
CA MET A 1 2.71 4.96 -8.58
C MET A 1 4.20 4.64 -8.74
N THR A 2 5.03 4.79 -7.71
CA THR A 2 6.46 4.41 -7.79
C THR A 2 6.64 2.93 -7.42
N GLN A 3 7.63 2.26 -8.01
CA GLN A 3 7.96 0.86 -7.69
C GLN A 3 8.22 0.66 -6.19
N GLN A 4 8.91 1.61 -5.55
CA GLN A 4 9.16 1.61 -4.10
C GLN A 4 7.87 1.57 -3.28
N ARG A 5 6.82 2.28 -3.72
CA ARG A 5 5.53 2.29 -3.02
C ARG A 5 4.80 0.96 -3.17
N CYS A 6 4.79 0.36 -4.36
CA CYS A 6 4.24 -0.99 -4.54
C CYS A 6 4.95 -2.03 -3.67
N GLU A 7 6.29 -1.95 -3.60
CA GLU A 7 7.10 -2.81 -2.73
C GLU A 7 6.78 -2.64 -1.26
N TYR A 8 6.67 -1.39 -0.79
CA TYR A 8 6.26 -1.11 0.57
C TYR A 8 4.89 -1.71 0.90
N ILE A 9 3.88 -1.50 0.05
CA ILE A 9 2.53 -2.01 0.29
C ILE A 9 2.55 -3.54 0.34
N ALA A 10 3.21 -4.19 -0.62
CA ALA A 10 3.28 -5.65 -0.69
C ALA A 10 3.96 -6.24 0.55
N GLU A 11 5.14 -5.74 0.93
CA GLU A 11 5.94 -6.31 2.01
C GLU A 11 5.44 -5.90 3.40
N LYS A 12 5.21 -4.61 3.62
CA LYS A 12 4.99 -4.03 4.95
C LYS A 12 3.53 -4.07 5.36
N ILE A 13 2.60 -3.90 4.42
CA ILE A 13 1.17 -3.88 4.71
C ILE A 13 0.57 -5.25 4.45
N LEU A 14 0.79 -5.83 3.27
CA LEU A 14 0.11 -7.06 2.87
C LEU A 14 0.86 -8.35 3.21
N GLY A 15 2.08 -8.24 3.76
CA GLY A 15 2.88 -9.38 4.22
C GLY A 15 3.30 -10.34 3.11
N ALA A 16 3.42 -9.85 1.88
CA ALA A 16 3.88 -10.63 0.73
C ALA A 16 5.41 -10.79 0.73
N ASN A 17 5.88 -11.92 0.23
CA ASN A 17 7.30 -12.19 0.04
C ASN A 17 7.69 -12.05 -1.43
N LYS A 18 8.94 -11.64 -1.67
CA LYS A 18 9.53 -11.63 -3.02
C LYS A 18 9.79 -13.07 -3.47
N LYS A 19 9.04 -13.53 -4.48
CA LYS A 19 9.25 -14.80 -5.16
C LYS A 19 10.11 -14.59 -6.40
N ILE A 20 11.39 -14.92 -6.29
CA ILE A 20 12.33 -14.85 -7.42
C ILE A 20 11.91 -15.86 -8.49
N GLN A 21 11.77 -15.42 -9.74
CA GLN A 21 11.39 -16.32 -10.84
C GLN A 21 12.62 -17.06 -11.38
N TYR A 22 13.05 -18.08 -10.64
CA TYR A 22 14.15 -18.95 -11.05
C TYR A 22 13.86 -19.61 -12.41
N GLY A 23 14.85 -19.61 -13.31
CA GLY A 23 14.75 -20.20 -14.64
C GLY A 23 14.25 -19.26 -15.75
N LYS A 24 13.87 -18.01 -15.43
CA LYS A 24 13.67 -16.97 -16.45
C LYS A 24 14.97 -16.24 -16.76
N THR A 25 15.25 -16.06 -18.04
CA THR A 25 16.37 -15.23 -18.50
C THR A 25 15.95 -13.77 -18.54
N TRP A 26 16.56 -12.96 -17.67
CA TRP A 26 16.33 -11.51 -17.62
C TRP A 26 17.31 -10.82 -18.57
N LEU A 27 16.82 -10.36 -19.71
CA LEU A 27 17.62 -9.61 -20.68
C LEU A 27 17.32 -8.12 -20.51
N HIS A 28 18.36 -7.35 -20.16
CA HIS A 28 18.29 -5.90 -20.25
C HIS A 28 18.39 -5.49 -21.72
N VAL A 29 17.30 -4.96 -22.27
CA VAL A 29 17.25 -4.43 -23.64
C VAL A 29 17.25 -2.91 -23.53
N PRO A 30 18.19 -2.19 -24.17
CA PRO A 30 18.16 -0.73 -24.25
C PRO A 30 16.79 -0.25 -24.73
N ASP A 31 16.28 0.83 -24.15
CA ASP A 31 14.96 1.44 -24.45
C ASP A 31 13.72 0.62 -24.06
N LYS A 32 13.89 -0.53 -23.38
CA LYS A 32 12.79 -1.26 -22.76
C LYS A 32 12.83 -1.15 -21.24
N GLU A 33 11.65 -1.00 -20.65
CA GLU A 33 11.50 -1.01 -19.21
C GLU A 33 11.92 -2.38 -18.65
N PHE A 34 12.84 -2.37 -17.69
CA PHE A 34 13.26 -3.59 -17.03
C PHE A 34 12.10 -4.16 -16.21
N GLU A 35 11.77 -5.43 -16.43
CA GLU A 35 10.81 -6.15 -15.60
C GLU A 35 11.51 -6.66 -14.34
N PRO A 36 10.98 -6.40 -13.13
CA PRO A 36 11.59 -6.87 -11.90
C PRO A 36 11.68 -8.41 -11.89
N PRO A 37 12.77 -8.98 -11.35
CA PRO A 37 13.03 -10.42 -11.44
C PRO A 37 12.19 -11.29 -10.47
N PHE A 38 11.10 -10.74 -9.96
CA PHE A 38 10.30 -11.35 -8.90
C PHE A 38 8.81 -11.06 -9.08
N GLU A 39 8.01 -11.88 -8.42
CA GLU A 39 6.58 -11.68 -8.16
C GLU A 39 6.34 -11.61 -6.66
N TRP A 40 5.14 -11.18 -6.27
CA TRP A 40 4.68 -11.20 -4.89
C TRP A 40 3.98 -12.51 -4.59
N GLU A 41 4.40 -13.20 -3.54
CA GLU A 41 3.73 -14.37 -3.00
C GLU A 41 3.11 -14.03 -1.64
N PHE A 42 1.78 -14.09 -1.58
CA PHE A 42 1.01 -13.76 -0.38
C PHE A 42 0.87 -14.98 0.55
N PRO A 43 0.57 -14.77 1.84
CA PRO A 43 0.42 -15.85 2.82
C PRO A 43 -0.64 -16.90 2.44
N ASP A 44 -1.64 -16.53 1.64
CA ASP A 44 -2.68 -17.42 1.14
C ASP A 44 -2.31 -18.14 -0.17
N GLY A 45 -1.07 -17.97 -0.64
CA GLY A 45 -0.53 -18.60 -1.84
C GLY A 45 -0.86 -17.87 -3.15
N ARG A 46 -1.55 -16.72 -3.11
CA ARG A 46 -1.74 -15.90 -4.32
C ARG A 46 -0.39 -15.38 -4.82
N ILE A 47 -0.21 -15.39 -6.13
CA ILE A 47 0.97 -14.85 -6.81
C ILE A 47 0.53 -13.68 -7.68
N VAL A 48 1.19 -12.54 -7.53
CA VAL A 48 0.82 -11.28 -8.20
C VAL A 48 2.06 -10.65 -8.84
N ASN A 49 1.85 -9.96 -9.96
CA ASN A 49 2.91 -9.24 -10.65
C ASN A 49 3.58 -8.20 -9.73
N SER A 50 4.90 -8.07 -9.83
CA SER A 50 5.69 -7.14 -9.00
C SER A 50 5.35 -5.66 -9.23
N LYS A 51 4.76 -5.31 -10.38
CA LYS A 51 4.34 -3.95 -10.74
C LYS A 51 2.87 -3.66 -10.40
N THR A 52 2.18 -4.55 -9.70
CA THR A 52 0.76 -4.35 -9.38
C THR A 52 0.55 -3.08 -8.54
N ASP A 53 -0.38 -2.25 -9.00
CA ASP A 53 -0.86 -1.07 -8.28
C ASP A 53 -1.97 -1.49 -7.32
N PHE A 54 -1.60 -1.78 -6.08
CA PHE A 54 -2.53 -2.25 -5.04
C PHE A 54 -3.56 -1.20 -4.61
N GLU A 55 -3.30 0.10 -4.79
CA GLU A 55 -4.25 1.15 -4.38
C GLU A 55 -5.40 1.31 -5.35
N SER A 56 -5.12 1.08 -6.63
CA SER A 56 -6.11 1.18 -7.70
C SER A 56 -7.09 -0.01 -7.74
N LEU A 57 -6.76 -1.10 -7.04
CA LEU A 57 -7.44 -2.38 -7.13
C LEU A 57 -8.36 -2.64 -5.91
N PRO A 58 -9.69 -2.62 -6.08
CA PRO A 58 -10.65 -2.73 -4.97
C PRO A 58 -10.50 -3.98 -4.11
N GLU A 59 -10.03 -5.10 -4.68
CA GLU A 59 -9.86 -6.37 -3.99
C GLU A 59 -8.82 -6.31 -2.86
N TRP A 60 -7.91 -5.33 -2.88
CA TRP A 60 -6.87 -5.16 -1.85
C TRP A 60 -7.30 -4.21 -0.73
N VAL A 61 -8.33 -3.40 -0.94
CA VAL A 61 -8.80 -2.41 0.04
C VAL A 61 -9.17 -3.08 1.35
N GLY A 62 -9.84 -4.24 1.30
CA GLY A 62 -10.19 -5.01 2.48
C GLY A 62 -8.96 -5.45 3.29
N SER A 63 -7.93 -5.97 2.62
CA SER A 63 -6.67 -6.38 3.27
C SER A 63 -5.92 -5.20 3.88
N ILE A 64 -5.86 -4.06 3.17
CA ILE A 64 -5.26 -2.82 3.68
C ILE A 64 -6.00 -2.35 4.94
N CYS A 65 -7.34 -2.30 4.89
CA CYS A 65 -8.16 -1.96 6.05
C CYS A 65 -7.89 -2.88 7.25
N GLY A 66 -7.76 -4.19 7.02
CA GLY A 66 -7.50 -5.17 8.07
C GLY A 66 -6.21 -4.93 8.85
N VAL A 67 -5.22 -4.31 8.22
CA VAL A 67 -3.91 -4.01 8.83
C VAL A 67 -3.85 -2.60 9.38
N VAL A 68 -4.37 -1.61 8.64
CA VAL A 68 -4.20 -0.20 9.01
C VAL A 68 -5.23 0.28 10.02
N LEU A 69 -6.49 -0.16 9.95
CA LEU A 69 -7.54 0.33 10.86
C LEU A 69 -7.22 0.08 12.35
N PRO A 70 -6.68 -1.09 12.76
CA PRO A 70 -6.23 -1.29 14.14
C PRO A 70 -5.16 -0.28 14.57
N LEU A 71 -4.19 0.02 13.69
CA LEU A 71 -3.13 0.99 13.99
C LEU A 71 -3.69 2.41 14.17
N LEU A 72 -4.67 2.80 13.36
CA LEU A 72 -5.37 4.07 13.53
C LEU A 72 -6.10 4.12 14.88
N SER A 73 -6.76 3.03 15.26
CA SER A 73 -7.43 2.93 16.55
C SER A 73 -6.47 3.05 17.72
N GLU A 74 -5.26 2.48 17.65
CA GLU A 74 -4.24 2.62 18.68
C GLU A 74 -3.70 4.06 18.81
N LYS A 75 -3.76 4.82 17.72
CA LYS A 75 -3.39 6.24 17.69
C LYS A 75 -4.56 7.19 18.00
N ASP A 76 -5.75 6.63 18.24
CA ASP A 76 -7.00 7.37 18.35
C ASP A 76 -7.26 8.30 17.15
N TRP A 77 -6.85 7.89 15.94
CA TRP A 77 -7.08 8.67 14.71
C TRP A 77 -8.42 8.35 14.07
N ASN A 78 -9.09 9.39 13.57
CA ASN A 78 -10.44 9.34 13.02
C ASN A 78 -10.41 9.46 11.50
N ILE A 79 -11.22 8.64 10.82
CA ILE A 79 -11.46 8.75 9.37
C ILE A 79 -12.74 9.54 9.13
N SER A 80 -12.64 10.62 8.37
CA SER A 80 -13.78 11.42 7.92
C SER A 80 -14.03 11.17 6.43
N PHE A 81 -15.22 10.69 6.08
CA PHE A 81 -15.64 10.50 4.69
C PHE A 81 -16.20 11.79 4.11
N LEU A 82 -15.64 12.23 2.98
CA LEU A 82 -15.99 13.49 2.32
C LEU A 82 -16.98 13.24 1.18
N TYR A 83 -17.79 14.25 0.87
CA TYR A 83 -18.84 14.17 -0.17
C TYR A 83 -18.33 14.02 -1.62
N ASN A 84 -17.01 14.00 -1.82
CA ASN A 84 -16.36 13.79 -3.11
C ASN A 84 -15.76 12.38 -3.27
N GLY A 85 -16.06 11.45 -2.35
CA GLY A 85 -15.52 10.09 -2.38
C GLY A 85 -14.08 9.99 -1.86
N HIS A 86 -13.51 11.07 -1.32
CA HIS A 86 -12.24 11.03 -0.61
C HIS A 86 -12.46 10.87 0.90
N VAL A 87 -11.38 10.58 1.59
CA VAL A 87 -11.31 10.56 3.04
C VAL A 87 -10.22 11.49 3.55
N SER A 88 -10.40 12.00 4.76
CA SER A 88 -9.37 12.67 5.56
C SER A 88 -9.12 11.87 6.84
N LEU A 89 -7.90 12.02 7.36
CA LEU A 89 -7.54 11.53 8.68
C LEU A 89 -7.32 12.70 9.62
N GLU A 90 -7.87 12.57 10.81
CA GLU A 90 -7.79 13.56 11.89
C GLU A 90 -7.29 12.86 13.15
N ASP A 91 -6.60 13.59 14.02
CA ASP A 91 -6.19 13.05 15.31
C ASP A 91 -7.40 12.87 16.25
N SER A 92 -7.13 12.39 17.47
CA SER A 92 -8.16 12.11 18.48
C SER A 92 -8.95 13.35 18.90
N THR A 93 -8.33 14.52 18.78
CA THR A 93 -8.98 15.78 19.12
C THR A 93 -9.75 16.38 17.93
N GLY A 94 -9.37 16.04 16.69
CA GLY A 94 -9.87 16.69 15.47
C GLY A 94 -9.17 18.01 15.14
N TRP A 95 -8.04 18.33 15.80
CA TRP A 95 -7.36 19.62 15.70
C TRP A 95 -5.98 19.52 15.04
N ALA A 96 -5.32 18.37 15.09
CA ALA A 96 -3.97 18.25 14.55
C ALA A 96 -3.99 17.88 13.06
N ILE A 97 -3.26 18.68 12.27
CA ILE A 97 -2.93 18.32 10.90
C ILE A 97 -2.01 17.10 10.95
N LEU A 98 -2.52 15.95 10.56
CA LEU A 98 -1.74 14.71 10.49
C LEU A 98 -0.75 14.68 9.32
N ASP A 99 -0.60 15.77 8.55
CA ASP A 99 0.25 15.85 7.35
C ASP A 99 0.04 14.66 6.40
N ILE A 100 -1.22 14.18 6.32
CA ILE A 100 -1.67 13.15 5.39
C ILE A 100 -2.67 13.85 4.47
N ARG A 101 -2.42 13.78 3.17
CA ARG A 101 -3.27 14.43 2.19
C ARG A 101 -4.59 13.68 2.06
N THR A 102 -5.70 14.41 1.94
CA THR A 102 -7.00 13.81 1.62
C THR A 102 -6.98 13.12 0.25
N GLY A 103 -7.59 11.95 0.14
CA GLY A 103 -7.61 11.18 -1.11
C GLY A 103 -8.48 9.94 -1.03
N PRO A 104 -8.36 9.02 -2.00
CA PRO A 104 -9.00 7.71 -1.94
C PRO A 104 -8.62 6.96 -0.66
N LEU A 105 -9.55 6.15 -0.13
CA LEU A 105 -9.38 5.45 1.14
C LEU A 105 -8.07 4.65 1.20
N ALA A 106 -7.78 3.84 0.17
CA ALA A 106 -6.56 3.01 0.15
C ALA A 106 -5.28 3.85 0.28
N THR A 107 -5.16 4.91 -0.52
CA THR A 107 -4.01 5.83 -0.49
C THR A 107 -3.85 6.47 0.88
N VAL A 108 -4.93 6.97 1.48
CA VAL A 108 -4.88 7.62 2.80
C VAL A 108 -4.49 6.64 3.90
N LEU A 109 -4.99 5.39 3.86
CA LEU A 109 -4.60 4.35 4.81
C LEU A 109 -3.12 3.99 4.68
N ILE A 110 -2.59 3.88 3.46
CA ILE A 110 -1.18 3.57 3.23
C ILE A 110 -0.29 4.72 3.72
N ASP A 111 -0.66 5.97 3.44
CA ASP A 111 0.08 7.14 3.93
C ASP A 111 0.05 7.21 5.47
N ALA A 112 -1.06 6.82 6.09
CA ALA A 112 -1.14 6.69 7.54
C ALA A 112 -0.22 5.61 8.09
N HIS A 113 -0.19 4.44 7.45
CA HIS A 113 0.72 3.36 7.83
C HIS A 113 2.19 3.79 7.73
N ILE A 114 2.56 4.45 6.64
CA ILE A 114 3.90 5.05 6.43
C ILE A 114 4.21 6.00 7.59
N LYS A 115 3.33 6.96 7.87
CA LYS A 115 3.51 7.92 8.96
C LYS A 115 3.64 7.27 10.35
N ILE A 116 2.85 6.23 10.63
CA ILE A 116 2.87 5.52 11.91
C ILE A 116 4.17 4.69 12.05
N SER A 117 4.60 4.05 10.97
CA SER A 117 5.83 3.23 10.95
C SER A 117 7.12 4.07 10.96
N GLY A 118 7.06 5.33 10.54
CA GLY A 118 8.22 6.23 10.46
C GLY A 118 9.16 5.93 9.28
N GLU A 119 8.70 5.15 8.30
CA GLU A 119 9.34 4.99 6.98
C GLU A 119 8.95 6.15 6.04
#